data_AF-A0A1G8JBL2-F1
#
_entry.id   AF-A0A1G8JBL2-F1
#
_cell.length_a   1.000
_cell.length_b   1.000
_cell.length_c   1.000
_cell.angle_alpha   90.00
_cell.angle_beta   90.00
_cell.angle_gamma   90.00
#
_symmetry.space_group_name_H-M   'P 1'
#
loop_
_entity.id
_entity.type
_entity.pdbx_description
1 polymer ?
#
loop_
_entity_poly.entity_id
_entity_poly.type
_entity_poly.pdbx_seq_one_letter_code
_entity_poly.pdbx_strand_id
1 'polypeptide(L)' 'MSMHVHVRLRHALAITDDGHLIEELRCKCGATWTHVHQVDGGRPER' A
#
# COMPACT_ATOMS: atom_id res chain seq x y z
N MET A 1 11.15 8.81 27.80
CA MET A 1 11.00 7.57 27.02
C MET A 1 10.14 7.88 25.80
N SER A 2 10.69 7.83 24.58
CA SER A 2 9.89 8.03 23.37
C SER A 2 9.58 6.67 22.73
N MET A 3 8.30 6.33 22.64
CA MET A 3 7.86 5.15 21.90
C MET A 3 7.92 5.46 20.41
N HIS A 4 8.69 4.68 19.65
CA HIS A 4 8.70 4.76 18.20
C HIS A 4 7.38 4.14 17.69
N VAL A 5 6.51 4.96 17.09
CA VAL A 5 5.24 4.49 16.51
C VAL A 5 5.34 4.53 14.99
N HIS A 6 5.13 3.39 14.33
CA HIS A 6 5.07 3.33 12.87
C HIS A 6 3.72 3.87 12.38
N VAL A 7 3.70 5.12 11.94
CA VAL A 7 2.54 5.68 11.22
C VAL A 7 2.71 5.36 9.74
N ARG A 8 1.87 4.45 9.23
CA ARG A 8 1.86 4.08 7.81
C ARG A 8 1.12 5.17 7.03
N LEU A 9 1.84 5.83 6.13
CA LEU A 9 1.27 6.80 5.20
C LEU A 9 1.31 6.23 3.80
N ARG A 10 0.24 6.42 3.02
CA ARG A 10 0.26 6.14 1.58
C ARG A 10 1.32 7.02 0.92
N HIS A 11 2.25 6.39 0.22
CA HIS A 11 3.36 7.03 -0.47
C HIS A 11 3.10 7.13 -1.98
N ALA A 12 2.69 6.03 -2.59
CA ALA A 12 2.41 5.95 -4.02
C ALA A 12 1.36 4.87 -4.33
N LEU A 13 0.76 5.00 -5.51
CA LEU A 13 -0.20 4.06 -6.08
C LEU A 13 0.18 3.82 -7.55
N ALA A 14 0.19 2.56 -7.97
CA ALA A 14 0.46 2.17 -9.36
C ALA A 14 -0.41 0.99 -9.78
N ILE A 15 -0.62 0.83 -11.08
CA ILE A 15 -1.32 -0.32 -11.67
C ILE A 15 -0.34 -1.04 -12.60
N THR A 16 -0.24 -2.36 -12.51
CA THR A 16 0.58 -3.17 -13.42
C THR A 16 -0.15 -3.45 -14.74
N ASP A 17 0.57 -3.88 -15.78
CA ASP A 17 -0.05 -4.36 -17.02
C ASP A 17 -1.03 -5.52 -16.79
N ASP A 18 -0.74 -6.40 -15.82
CA ASP A 18 -1.63 -7.48 -15.40
C ASP A 18 -2.86 -7.01 -14.57
N GLY A 19 -3.01 -5.70 -14.36
CA GLY A 19 -4.16 -5.11 -13.66
C GLY A 19 -4.08 -5.17 -12.13
N HIS A 20 -2.92 -5.45 -11.53
CA HIS A 20 -2.76 -5.41 -10.09
C HIS A 20 -2.58 -3.98 -9.57
N LEU A 21 -3.26 -3.66 -8.47
CA LEU A 21 -3.02 -2.40 -7.76
C LEU A 21 -1.86 -2.57 -6.79
N ILE A 22 -0.81 -1.79 -6.99
CA ILE A 22 0.33 -1.68 -6.09
C ILE A 22 0.14 -0.45 -5.21
N GLU A 23 0.13 -0.64 -3.90
CA GLU A 23 0.20 0.45 -2.92
C GLU A 23 1.56 0.45 -2.22
N GLU A 24 2.24 1.59 -2.23
CA GLU A 24 3.45 1.79 -1.44
C GLU A 24 3.14 2.62 -0.21
N LEU A 25 3.61 2.14 0.94
CA LEU A 25 3.44 2.76 2.24
C LEU A 25 4.82 3.11 2.80
N ARG A 26 4.92 4.25 3.48
CA ARG A 26 6.14 4.63 4.19
C ARG A 26 5.84 5.14 5.58
N CYS A 27 6.79 4.94 6.48
CA CYS A 27 6.85 5.60 7.77
C CYS A 27 7.86 6.74 7.73
N LYS A 28 7.70 7.75 8.59
CA LYS A 28 8.68 8.83 8.75
C LYS A 28 10.07 8.34 9.19
N CYS A 29 10.17 7.14 9.75
CA CYS A 29 11.44 6.52 10.10
C CYS A 29 12.19 5.85 8.94
N GLY A 30 11.61 5.84 7.74
CA GLY A 30 12.22 5.26 6.54
C GLY A 30 11.81 3.81 6.25
N ALA A 31 11.07 3.15 7.15
CA ALA A 31 10.47 1.86 6.84
C ALA A 31 9.44 1.99 5.70
N THR A 32 9.49 1.06 4.74
CA THR A 32 8.60 0.99 3.59
C THR A 32 7.90 -0.36 3.51
N TRP A 33 6.72 -0.37 2.90
CA TRP A 33 5.95 -1.58 2.64
C TRP A 33 5.29 -1.45 1.28
N THR A 34 5.16 -2.58 0.58
CA THR A 34 4.46 -2.67 -0.70
C THR A 34 3.34 -3.68 -0.55
N HIS A 35 2.11 -3.27 -0.87
CA HIS A 35 0.94 -4.13 -0.90
C HIS A 35 0.52 -4.32 -2.36
N VAL A 36 0.31 -5.57 -2.77
CA VAL A 36 -0.20 -5.91 -4.10
C VAL A 36 -1.61 -6.45 -3.93
N HIS A 37 -2.58 -5.74 -4.47
CA HIS A 37 -3.97 -6.17 -4.51
C HIS A 37 -4.25 -6.79 -5.87
N GLN A 38 -4.57 -8.08 -5.86
CA GLN A 38 -5.08 -8.73 -7.06
C GLN A 38 -6.56 -8.37 -7.22
N VAL A 39 -6.90 -7.87 -8.41
CA VAL A 39 -8.29 -7.61 -8.77
C VAL A 39 -8.79 -8.88 -9.42
N ASP A 40 -9.47 -9.75 -8.67
CA ASP A 40 -10.07 -10.99 -9.18
C ASP A 40 -11.29 -10.73 -10.09
N GLY A 41 -11.25 -9.76 -11.01
CA GLY A 41 -12.35 -9.41 -11.94
C GLY A 41 -13.73 -9.19 -11.31
N GLY A 42 -13.82 -9.20 -9.99
CA GLY A 42 -15.04 -9.25 -9.21
C GLY A 42 -15.65 -7.86 -9.19
N ARG A 43 -16.95 -7.80 -9.49
CA ARG A 43 -17.71 -6.56 -9.44
C ARG A 43 -17.55 -5.93 -8.04
N PRO A 44 -17.20 -4.64 -7.92
CA PRO A 44 -16.98 -4.02 -6.62
C PRO A 44 -18.23 -4.17 -5.75
N GLU A 45 -18.01 -4.62 -4.51
CA GLU A 45 -19.05 -4.79 -3.51
C GLU A 45 -19.65 -3.44 -3.15
N ARG A 46 -20.97 -3.40 -3.04
CA ARG A 46 -21.79 -2.18 -3.01
C ARG A 46 -21.96 -1.61 -1.62
#